data_AF-A0A3P6BMD0-F1
#
_entry.id   AF-A0A3P6BMD0-F1
#
_cell.length_a   1.000
_cell.length_b   1.000
_cell.length_c   1.000
_cell.angle_alpha   90.00
_cell.angle_beta   90.00
_cell.angle_gamma   90.00
#
_symmetry.space_group_name_H-M   'P 1'
#
loop_
_entity.id
_entity.type
_entity.pdbx_description
1 polymer ?
#
loop_
_entity_poly.entity_id
_entity_poly.type
_entity_poly.pdbx_seq_one_letter_code
_entity_poly.pdbx_strand_id
1 'polypeptide(L)'
;MEEVMTLLKTNDLPLQPGTADLVFRICHNTDKWDLQGKYSKRFSKAGVKLRKTTFDVWMDFAANRGDTESLWKVDKLRSETYNQHTLSTAFSCAKGFLLESKPEEAAAVIQLICQTYGDDKKNQQCRPNSRNWSMSGLWRLSGPKLKKIRRLSGANLSFRPWLMRC
;
A
#
# COMPACT_ATOMS: atom_id res chain seq x y z
N MET A 1 -22.55 -7.09 5.08
CA MET A 1 -21.74 -5.92 5.53
C MET A 1 -22.60 -4.67 5.70
N GLU A 2 -23.45 -4.33 4.72
CA GLU A 2 -24.38 -3.19 4.86
C GLU A 2 -25.32 -3.33 6.05
N GLU A 3 -25.96 -4.48 6.20
CA GLU A 3 -26.83 -4.78 7.34
C GLU A 3 -26.11 -4.62 8.70
N VAL A 4 -24.90 -5.17 8.84
CA VAL A 4 -24.08 -5.02 10.06
C VAL A 4 -23.81 -3.54 10.36
N MET A 5 -23.45 -2.74 9.35
CA MET A 5 -23.18 -1.31 9.54
C MET A 5 -24.46 -0.50 9.80
N THR A 6 -25.62 -0.95 9.32
CA THR A 6 -26.92 -0.39 9.66
C THR A 6 -27.25 -0.69 11.12
N LEU A 7 -27.08 -1.93 11.57
CA LEU A 7 -27.32 -2.33 12.96
C LEU A 7 -26.40 -1.57 13.93
N LEU A 8 -25.11 -1.43 13.61
CA LEU A 8 -24.19 -0.61 14.41
C LEU A 8 -24.69 0.83 14.57
N LYS A 9 -25.26 1.41 13.50
CA LYS A 9 -25.82 2.76 13.53
C LYS A 9 -27.12 2.82 14.34
N THR A 10 -28.05 1.89 14.14
CA THR A 10 -29.34 1.87 14.83
C THR A 10 -29.19 1.66 16.33
N ASN A 11 -28.12 1.00 16.76
CA ASN A 11 -27.82 0.74 18.16
C ASN A 11 -26.82 1.75 18.76
N ASP A 12 -26.51 2.85 18.06
CA ASP A 12 -25.56 3.89 18.48
C ASP A 12 -24.20 3.34 18.96
N LEU A 13 -23.73 2.26 18.32
CA LEU A 13 -22.46 1.63 18.66
C LEU A 13 -21.30 2.38 18.00
N PRO A 14 -20.21 2.66 18.75
CA PRO A 14 -19.08 3.39 18.21
C PRO A 14 -18.34 2.55 17.15
N LEU A 15 -17.90 3.23 16.08
CA LEU A 15 -17.07 2.60 15.06
C LEU A 15 -15.66 2.37 15.61
N GLN A 16 -15.29 1.10 15.76
CA GLN A 16 -13.98 0.73 16.28
C GLN A 16 -12.96 0.49 15.17
N PRO A 17 -11.65 0.69 15.43
CA PRO A 17 -10.59 0.35 14.48
C PRO A 17 -10.59 -1.12 14.05
N GLY A 18 -11.02 -2.03 14.93
CA GLY A 18 -11.16 -3.47 14.61
C GLY A 18 -12.26 -3.72 13.58
N THR A 19 -13.38 -3.01 13.69
CA THR A 19 -14.48 -3.08 12.70
C THR A 19 -14.01 -2.57 11.35
N ALA A 20 -13.24 -1.47 11.32
CA ALA A 20 -12.64 -0.97 10.08
C ALA A 20 -11.74 -2.04 9.45
N ASP A 21 -10.78 -2.59 10.20
CA ASP A 21 -9.88 -3.62 9.68
C ASP A 21 -10.62 -4.82 9.04
N LEU A 22 -11.69 -5.29 9.68
CA LEU A 22 -12.52 -6.36 9.14
C LEU A 22 -13.24 -5.96 7.85
N VAL A 23 -13.89 -4.78 7.83
CA VAL A 23 -14.62 -4.27 6.67
C VAL A 23 -13.68 -4.11 5.46
N PHE A 24 -12.51 -3.50 5.66
CA PHE A 24 -11.53 -3.29 4.60
C PHE A 24 -10.99 -4.62 4.05
N ARG A 25 -10.66 -5.58 4.92
CA ARG A 25 -10.22 -6.91 4.49
C ARG A 25 -11.32 -7.66 3.71
N ILE A 26 -12.57 -7.60 4.15
CA ILE A 26 -13.69 -8.23 3.43
C ILE A 26 -13.89 -7.56 2.07
N CYS A 27 -13.86 -6.23 2.00
CA CYS A 27 -14.03 -5.51 0.74
C CYS A 27 -12.89 -5.81 -0.25
N HIS A 28 -11.65 -5.88 0.23
CA HIS A 28 -10.50 -6.29 -0.57
C HIS A 28 -10.65 -7.71 -1.11
N ASN A 29 -10.97 -8.68 -0.24
CA ASN A 29 -11.09 -10.09 -0.63
C ASN A 29 -12.28 -10.36 -1.56
N THR A 30 -13.32 -9.51 -1.51
CA THR A 30 -14.52 -9.63 -2.36
C THR A 30 -14.51 -8.66 -3.53
N ASP A 31 -13.39 -7.95 -3.75
CA ASP A 31 -13.19 -6.95 -4.81
C ASP A 31 -14.28 -5.85 -4.85
N LYS A 32 -14.83 -5.48 -3.69
CA LYS A 32 -15.88 -4.46 -3.55
C LYS A 32 -15.29 -3.07 -3.27
N TRP A 33 -14.63 -2.50 -4.27
CA TRP A 33 -13.98 -1.19 -4.19
C TRP A 33 -14.93 -0.05 -3.79
N ASP A 34 -16.11 0.04 -4.41
CA ASP A 34 -17.08 1.11 -4.14
C ASP A 34 -17.58 1.08 -2.70
N LEU A 35 -17.76 -0.14 -2.17
CA LEU A 35 -18.18 -0.36 -0.79
C LEU A 35 -17.09 0.06 0.19
N GLN A 36 -15.83 -0.22 -0.13
CA GLN A 36 -14.69 0.26 0.64
C GLN A 36 -14.60 1.79 0.64
N GLY A 37 -14.79 2.43 -0.52
CA GLY A 37 -14.84 3.89 -0.64
C GLY A 37 -15.98 4.55 0.16
N LYS A 38 -17.14 3.88 0.24
CA LYS A 38 -18.27 4.31 1.07
C LYS A 38 -17.95 4.23 2.56
N TYR A 39 -17.34 3.13 3.00
CA TYR A 39 -17.02 2.92 4.42
C TYR A 39 -15.80 3.69 4.88
N SER A 40 -14.79 3.86 4.05
CA SER A 40 -13.62 4.66 4.37
C SER A 40 -14.02 6.09 4.77
N LYS A 41 -14.87 6.74 3.97
CA LYS A 41 -15.44 8.06 4.29
C LYS A 41 -16.19 8.06 5.63
N ARG A 42 -16.92 6.99 5.97
CA ARG A 42 -17.63 6.88 7.25
C ARG A 42 -16.66 6.75 8.43
N PHE A 43 -15.65 5.89 8.33
CA PHE A 43 -14.65 5.71 9.39
C PHE A 43 -13.81 6.97 9.60
N SER A 44 -13.40 7.65 8.52
CA SER A 44 -12.68 8.92 8.61
C SER A 44 -13.52 10.02 9.26
N LYS A 45 -14.80 10.16 8.89
CA LYS A 45 -15.72 11.14 9.53
C LYS A 45 -15.96 10.85 11.01
N ALA A 46 -15.97 9.59 11.40
CA ALA A 46 -16.10 9.19 12.80
C ALA A 46 -14.78 9.33 13.59
N GLY A 47 -13.70 9.86 12.99
CA GLY A 47 -12.42 10.06 13.67
C GLY A 47 -11.72 8.76 14.07
N VAL A 48 -12.06 7.64 13.43
CA VAL A 48 -11.51 6.34 13.81
C VAL A 48 -10.04 6.28 13.44
N LYS A 49 -9.19 6.08 14.44
CA LYS A 49 -7.75 5.85 14.24
C LYS A 49 -7.53 4.47 13.62
N LEU A 50 -7.38 4.43 12.30
CA LEU A 50 -7.16 3.20 11.54
C LEU A 50 -5.85 2.52 11.93
N ARG A 51 -5.83 1.18 11.90
CA ARG A 51 -4.63 0.39 12.19
C ARG A 51 -3.70 0.37 10.97
N LYS A 52 -2.41 0.12 11.19
CA LYS A 52 -1.41 -0.06 10.11
C LYS A 52 -1.87 -1.11 9.08
N THR A 53 -2.38 -2.25 9.56
CA THR A 53 -2.92 -3.34 8.70
C THR A 53 -4.06 -2.90 7.80
N THR A 54 -4.89 -1.95 8.25
CA THR A 54 -5.98 -1.40 7.46
C THR A 54 -5.44 -0.55 6.30
N PHE A 55 -4.40 0.25 6.55
CA PHE A 55 -3.70 0.98 5.49
C PHE A 55 -2.98 0.03 4.53
N ASP A 56 -2.35 -1.04 5.02
CA ASP A 56 -1.70 -2.06 4.18
C ASP A 56 -2.68 -2.61 3.13
N VAL A 57 -3.86 -3.06 3.58
CA VAL A 57 -4.92 -3.61 2.73
C VAL A 57 -5.50 -2.54 1.78
N TRP A 58 -5.71 -1.32 2.27
CA TRP A 58 -6.30 -0.27 1.46
C TRP A 58 -5.36 0.18 0.34
N MET A 59 -4.08 0.40 0.65
CA MET A 59 -3.07 0.78 -0.35
C MET A 59 -2.83 -0.33 -1.36
N ASP A 60 -2.73 -1.59 -0.92
CA ASP A 60 -2.62 -2.74 -1.85
C ASP A 60 -3.82 -2.81 -2.80
N PHE A 61 -5.04 -2.63 -2.29
CA PHE A 61 -6.23 -2.64 -3.13
C PHE A 61 -6.24 -1.52 -4.19
N ALA A 62 -5.89 -0.30 -3.79
CA ALA A 62 -5.79 0.85 -4.70
C ALA A 62 -4.74 0.60 -5.80
N ALA A 63 -3.56 0.13 -5.40
CA ALA A 63 -2.47 -0.19 -6.32
C ALA A 63 -2.82 -1.37 -7.25
N ASN A 64 -3.60 -2.35 -6.78
CA ASN A 64 -4.11 -3.47 -7.59
C ASN A 64 -5.11 -3.02 -8.66
N ARG A 65 -5.98 -2.04 -8.33
CA ARG A 65 -6.93 -1.45 -9.28
C ARG A 65 -6.29 -0.49 -10.28
N GLY A 66 -5.10 0.02 -9.99
CA GLY A 66 -4.42 1.01 -10.82
C GLY A 66 -4.86 2.45 -10.55
N ASP A 67 -5.61 2.69 -9.46
CA ASP A 67 -6.06 4.02 -9.07
C ASP A 67 -4.96 4.72 -8.24
N THR A 68 -4.06 5.39 -8.96
CA THR A 68 -2.93 6.11 -8.35
C THR A 68 -3.39 7.31 -7.52
N GLU A 69 -4.46 8.00 -7.92
CA GLU A 69 -4.98 9.15 -7.19
C GLU A 69 -5.49 8.74 -5.80
N SER A 70 -6.28 7.67 -5.73
CA SER A 70 -6.74 7.10 -4.46
C SER A 70 -5.59 6.53 -3.64
N LEU A 71 -4.61 5.87 -4.27
CA LEU A 71 -3.43 5.34 -3.59
C LEU A 71 -2.69 6.46 -2.81
N TRP A 72 -2.40 7.58 -3.46
CA TRP A 72 -1.67 8.68 -2.83
C TRP A 72 -2.50 9.41 -1.77
N LYS A 73 -3.83 9.51 -1.94
CA LYS A 73 -4.72 10.03 -0.88
C LYS A 73 -4.64 9.19 0.39
N VAL A 74 -4.62 7.87 0.24
CA VAL A 74 -4.51 6.93 1.38
C VAL A 74 -3.13 6.98 1.99
N ASP A 75 -2.07 7.06 1.18
CA ASP A 75 -0.72 7.17 1.71
C ASP A 75 -0.52 8.47 2.50
N LYS A 76 -1.08 9.60 2.02
CA LYS A 76 -1.08 10.84 2.79
C LYS A 76 -1.75 10.67 4.15
N LEU A 77 -2.94 10.07 4.19
CA LEU A 77 -3.65 9.80 5.45
C LEU A 77 -2.85 8.87 6.38
N ARG A 78 -2.14 7.88 5.81
CA ARG A 78 -1.22 7.01 6.54
C ARG A 78 -0.07 7.84 7.13
N SER A 79 0.57 8.71 6.35
CA SER A 79 1.70 9.55 6.78
C SER A 79 1.32 10.49 7.94
N GLU A 80 0.09 10.98 7.95
CA GLU A 80 -0.46 11.79 9.05
C GLU A 80 -0.67 10.97 10.34
N THR A 81 -0.88 9.65 10.21
CA THR A 81 -1.14 8.74 11.35
C THR A 81 0.13 8.01 11.82
N TYR A 82 1.02 7.65 10.90
CA TYR A 82 2.19 6.81 11.12
C TYR A 82 3.36 7.26 10.23
N ASN A 83 4.52 7.51 10.86
CA ASN A 83 5.71 8.00 10.15
C ASN A 83 6.47 6.91 9.37
N GLN A 84 6.20 5.63 9.64
CA GLN A 84 6.95 4.51 9.06
C GLN A 84 6.08 3.68 8.12
N HIS A 85 6.66 3.28 6.99
CA HIS A 85 6.08 2.30 6.09
C HIS A 85 6.25 0.87 6.61
N THR A 86 5.22 0.07 6.39
CA THR A 86 5.32 -1.40 6.43
C THR A 86 5.89 -1.91 5.10
N LEU A 87 6.40 -3.14 5.08
CA LEU A 87 6.77 -3.82 3.83
C LEU A 87 5.63 -3.74 2.80
N SER A 88 4.40 -4.00 3.22
CA SER A 88 3.22 -4.00 2.34
C SER A 88 2.98 -2.64 1.71
N THR A 89 2.91 -1.57 2.51
CA THR A 89 2.70 -0.21 1.98
C THR A 89 3.82 0.27 1.08
N ALA A 90 5.08 -0.09 1.37
CA ALA A 90 6.22 0.24 0.52
C ALA A 90 6.13 -0.46 -0.86
N PHE A 91 5.69 -1.73 -0.89
CA PHE A 91 5.43 -2.42 -2.16
C PHE A 91 4.26 -1.81 -2.92
N SER A 92 3.18 -1.41 -2.24
CA SER A 92 2.06 -0.69 -2.88
C SER A 92 2.50 0.66 -3.45
N CYS A 93 3.34 1.42 -2.73
CA CYS A 93 3.99 2.65 -3.22
C CYS A 93 4.80 2.39 -4.50
N ALA A 94 5.68 1.38 -4.47
CA ALA A 94 6.50 1.02 -5.62
C ALA A 94 5.62 0.65 -6.84
N LYS A 95 4.51 -0.06 -6.61
CA LYS A 95 3.53 -0.36 -7.65
C LYS A 95 2.86 0.91 -8.19
N GLY A 96 2.50 1.86 -7.32
CA GLY A 96 2.03 3.19 -7.71
C GLY A 96 2.99 3.93 -8.63
N PHE A 97 4.28 3.99 -8.28
CA PHE A 97 5.32 4.61 -9.12
C PHE A 97 5.48 3.91 -10.48
N LEU A 98 5.36 2.58 -10.54
CA LEU A 98 5.37 1.84 -11.80
C LEU A 98 4.16 2.20 -12.69
N LEU A 99 2.98 2.39 -12.09
CA LEU A 99 1.78 2.82 -12.81
C LEU A 99 1.91 4.25 -13.37
N GLU A 100 2.60 5.13 -12.64
CA GLU A 100 2.96 6.48 -13.12
C GLU A 100 4.09 6.50 -14.15
N SER A 101 4.59 5.33 -14.58
CA SER A 101 5.74 5.21 -15.49
C SER A 101 7.06 5.76 -14.94
N LYS A 102 7.25 5.72 -13.61
CA LYS A 102 8.47 6.17 -12.90
C LYS A 102 9.22 4.98 -12.26
N PRO A 103 9.92 4.16 -13.06
CA PRO A 103 10.59 2.97 -12.55
C PRO A 103 11.79 3.26 -11.64
N GLU A 104 12.41 4.44 -11.76
CA GLU A 104 13.55 4.84 -10.93
C GLU A 104 13.10 5.07 -9.47
N GLU A 105 11.97 5.75 -9.29
CA GLU A 105 11.36 5.98 -7.97
C GLU A 105 10.88 4.66 -7.35
N ALA A 106 10.27 3.77 -8.15
CA ALA A 106 9.88 2.44 -7.68
C ALA A 106 11.09 1.61 -7.20
N ALA A 107 12.21 1.66 -7.92
CA ALA A 107 13.43 0.96 -7.54
C ALA A 107 14.04 1.51 -6.25
N ALA A 108 14.03 2.84 -6.08
CA ALA A 108 14.54 3.49 -4.87
C ALA A 108 13.74 3.08 -3.62
N VAL A 109 12.40 3.05 -3.70
CA VAL A 109 11.53 2.61 -2.60
C VAL A 109 11.80 1.15 -2.22
N ILE A 110 11.92 0.26 -3.23
CA ILE A 110 12.22 -1.16 -2.99
C ILE A 110 13.62 -1.31 -2.38
N GLN A 111 14.60 -0.55 -2.85
CA GLN A 111 15.96 -0.62 -2.31
C GLN A 111 16.00 -0.16 -0.85
N LEU A 112 15.35 0.96 -0.54
CA LEU A 112 15.26 1.49 0.83
C LEU A 112 14.59 0.49 1.77
N ILE A 113 13.47 -0.11 1.35
CA ILE A 113 12.77 -1.07 2.20
C ILE A 113 13.59 -2.36 2.38
N CYS A 114 14.32 -2.81 1.37
CA CYS A 114 15.22 -3.95 1.49
C CYS A 114 16.43 -3.68 2.38
N GLN A 115 16.92 -2.44 2.43
CA GLN A 115 18.00 -2.05 3.34
C GLN A 115 17.51 -1.99 4.79
N THR A 116 16.38 -1.34 5.04
CA THR A 116 15.79 -1.20 6.39
C THR A 116 15.41 -2.52 7.05
N TYR A 117 15.06 -3.55 6.27
CA TYR A 117 14.77 -4.90 6.78
C TYR A 117 15.89 -5.92 6.51
N GLY A 118 17.02 -5.50 5.91
CA GLY A 118 18.10 -6.38 5.46
C GLY A 118 19.34 -6.40 6.36
N ASP A 119 19.50 -5.43 7.27
CA ASP A 119 20.63 -5.38 8.21
C ASP A 119 20.55 -6.41 9.35
N ASP A 120 19.40 -7.05 9.53
CA ASP A 120 19.28 -8.25 10.36
C ASP A 120 19.80 -9.47 9.57
N LYS A 121 21.08 -9.76 9.79
CA LYS A 121 21.84 -10.88 9.18
C LYS A 121 20.98 -12.14 8.98
N LYS A 122 20.96 -12.61 7.72
CA LYS A 122 20.30 -13.82 7.22
C LYS A 122 18.76 -13.79 7.26
N ASN A 123 18.12 -13.23 6.25
CA ASN A 123 17.02 -13.94 5.59
C ASN A 123 16.59 -13.34 4.25
N GLN A 124 16.14 -14.22 3.36
CA GLN A 124 15.78 -14.04 1.96
C GLN A 124 14.50 -13.20 1.72
N GLN A 125 14.25 -12.14 2.49
CA GLN A 125 12.92 -11.52 2.59
C GLN A 125 12.73 -10.25 1.74
N CYS A 126 13.44 -10.12 0.61
CA CYS A 126 13.01 -9.26 -0.50
C CYS A 126 12.65 -10.10 -1.74
N ARG A 127 12.05 -11.27 -1.53
CA ARG A 127 11.30 -11.94 -2.59
C ARG A 127 9.87 -11.41 -2.59
N PRO A 128 9.39 -10.78 -3.67
CA PRO A 128 7.97 -10.48 -3.79
C PRO A 128 7.22 -11.81 -3.68
N ASN A 129 6.40 -11.94 -2.63
CA ASN A 129 5.58 -13.13 -2.43
C ASN A 129 4.64 -13.23 -3.64
N SER A 130 4.50 -14.43 -4.23
CA SER A 130 3.70 -14.69 -5.44
C SER A 130 2.23 -14.26 -5.34
N ARG A 131 1.74 -13.96 -4.12
CA ARG A 131 0.42 -13.39 -3.85
C ARG A 131 0.32 -11.87 -4.07
N ASN A 132 1.41 -11.11 -3.86
CA ASN A 132 1.42 -9.64 -4.04
C ASN A 132 1.80 -9.22 -5.46
N TRP A 133 2.50 -10.10 -6.17
CA TRP A 133 2.79 -9.94 -7.58
C TRP A 133 2.09 -11.08 -8.30
N SER A 134 0.90 -10.82 -8.87
CA SER A 134 0.38 -11.69 -9.92
C SER A 134 1.41 -11.66 -11.07
N MET A 135 2.35 -12.60 -11.01
CA MET A 135 3.62 -12.57 -11.75
C MET A 135 3.46 -12.75 -13.27
N SER A 136 2.24 -12.92 -13.77
CA SER A 136 1.99 -13.16 -15.20
C SER A 136 1.95 -11.89 -16.05
N GLY A 137 1.62 -10.74 -15.47
CA GLY A 137 1.46 -9.47 -16.20
C GLY A 137 2.71 -8.59 -16.24
N LEU A 138 3.43 -8.48 -15.12
CA LEU A 138 4.52 -7.51 -14.95
C LEU A 138 5.85 -7.98 -15.56
N TRP A 139 6.17 -9.28 -15.53
CA TRP A 139 7.38 -9.80 -16.19
C TRP A 139 7.37 -9.60 -17.70
N ARG A 140 6.18 -9.55 -18.33
CA ARG A 140 6.03 -9.32 -19.76
C ARG A 140 6.29 -7.86 -20.17
N LEU A 141 6.11 -6.91 -19.25
CA LEU A 141 6.30 -5.46 -19.49
C LEU A 141 7.64 -4.91 -18.98
N SER A 142 8.39 -5.66 -18.16
CA SER A 142 9.59 -5.17 -17.47
C SER A 142 10.86 -5.99 -17.70
N GLY A 143 10.84 -6.96 -18.62
CA GLY A 143 12.02 -7.77 -18.99
C GLY A 143 13.27 -6.96 -19.43
N PRO A 144 13.14 -5.91 -20.28
CA PRO A 144 14.30 -5.10 -20.69
C PRO A 144 14.69 -4.02 -19.67
N LYS A 145 13.72 -3.44 -18.94
CA LYS A 145 13.95 -2.29 -18.05
C LYS A 145 14.57 -2.69 -16.70
N LEU A 146 14.26 -3.87 -16.16
CA LEU A 146 14.86 -4.38 -14.91
C LEU A 146 16.36 -4.71 -15.05
N LYS A 147 16.83 -5.11 -16.24
CA LYS A 147 18.27 -5.30 -16.50
C LYS A 147 19.07 -3.98 -16.45
N LYS A 148 18.43 -2.83 -16.67
CA LYS A 148 19.05 -1.51 -16.57
C LYS A 148 19.17 -1.03 -15.12
N ILE A 149 18.22 -1.40 -14.27
CA ILE A 149 18.22 -1.06 -12.84
C ILE A 149 19.40 -1.73 -12.11
N ARG A 150 19.79 -2.96 -12.49
CA ARG A 150 20.98 -3.64 -11.96
C ARG A 150 22.31 -2.95 -12.31
N ARG A 151 22.32 -2.04 -13.31
CA ARG A 151 23.51 -1.29 -13.73
C ARG A 151 23.62 0.09 -13.07
N LEU A 152 22.54 0.60 -12.47
CA LEU A 152 22.49 1.92 -11.84
C LEU A 152 22.73 1.87 -10.31
N SER A 153 22.85 0.68 -9.72
CA SER A 153 23.14 0.43 -8.30
C SER A 153 24.56 0.83 -7.85
N GLY A 154 25.25 1.68 -8.62
CA GLY A 154 26.58 2.22 -8.31
C GLY A 154 26.60 3.75 -8.11
N ALA A 155 25.47 4.44 -8.19
CA ALA A 155 25.42 5.90 -8.03
C ALA A 155 24.83 6.30 -6.66
N ASN A 156 25.61 7.07 -5.90
CA ASN A 156 25.23 7.69 -4.63
C ASN A 156 23.83 8.31 -4.66
N LEU A 157 22.93 7.78 -3.83
CA LEU A 157 21.60 8.35 -3.59
C LEU A 157 21.73 9.46 -2.52
N SER A 158 22.03 10.67 -2.97
CA SER A 158 21.83 11.87 -2.17
C SER A 158 20.33 12.03 -1.86
N PHE A 159 20.06 12.52 -0.65
CA PHE A 159 18.75 12.81 -0.07
C PHE A 159 17.81 13.48 -1.09
N ARG A 160 16.81 12.76 -1.60
CA ARG A 160 15.86 13.28 -2.59
C ARG A 160 14.48 13.55 -1.95
N PRO A 161 13.81 14.68 -2.25
CA PRO A 161 12.49 15.05 -1.70
C PRO A 161 11.34 14.04 -1.93
N TRP A 162 11.54 13.04 -2.80
CA TRP A 162 10.57 11.96 -3.06
C TRP A 162 10.43 10.99 -1.88
N LEU A 163 11.45 10.93 -1.00
CA LEU A 163 11.41 10.73 0.47
C LEU A 163 10.07 11.05 1.18
N MET A 164 9.40 12.12 0.77
CA MET A 164 8.18 12.58 1.44
C MET A 164 6.89 12.14 0.76
N ARG A 165 6.97 11.46 -0.40
CA ARG A 165 5.79 10.85 -1.05
C ARG A 165 5.62 9.38 -0.68
N CYS A 166 6.71 8.70 -0.34
CA CYS A 166 6.87 7.50 0.50
C CYS A 166 8.30 7.58 1.06
#